data_AF-A0A7C3Y6H7-F1
#
_entry.id   AF-A0A7C3Y6H7-F1
#
_cell.length_a   1.000
_cell.length_b   1.000
_cell.length_c   1.000
_cell.angle_alpha   90.00
_cell.angle_beta   90.00
_cell.angle_gamma   90.00
#
_symmetry.space_group_name_H-M   'P 1'
#
loop_
_entity.id
_entity.type
_entity.pdbx_description
1 polymer ?
#
loop_
_entity_poly.entity_id
_entity_poly.type
_entity_poly.pdbx_seq_one_letter_code
_entity_poly.pdbx_strand_id
1 'polypeptide(L)'
;MFRQYVRSGRESLEHLKNYEEIARRVKEIVGEKYGGVRVFVFGSVLKGRVTASSDIDLLIVSDEIAGSRDEAARLKASVLKRIGLEVPLEIHVATEKEFKWYLKFIDDLKEID
;
A
#
# COMPACT_ATOMS: atom_id res chain seq x y z
N MET A 1 11.50 27.42 -8.90
CA MET A 1 12.18 26.83 -7.74
C MET A 1 11.09 26.43 -6.75
N PHE A 2 10.74 25.14 -6.71
CA PHE A 2 9.48 24.64 -6.14
C PHE A 2 9.39 24.88 -4.63
N ARG A 3 8.57 25.87 -4.26
CA ARG A 3 8.11 26.11 -2.89
C ARG A 3 6.63 26.53 -2.96
N GLN A 4 5.73 25.55 -3.00
CA GLN A 4 4.28 25.72 -2.82
C GLN A 4 3.82 24.60 -1.88
N TYR A 5 4.04 24.75 -0.56
CA TYR A 5 3.01 25.18 0.40
C TYR A 5 1.74 24.30 0.37
N VAL A 6 1.78 23.21 1.13
CA VAL A 6 0.90 22.93 2.29
C VAL A 6 -0.42 23.72 2.31
N ARG A 7 -1.25 23.57 1.28
CA ARG A 7 -2.59 24.17 1.22
C ARG A 7 -3.55 23.26 0.45
N SER A 8 -3.66 22.01 0.87
CA SER A 8 -4.82 21.18 0.56
C SER A 8 -5.07 20.12 1.64
N GLY A 9 -4.92 20.51 2.91
CA GLY A 9 -5.12 19.61 4.05
C GLY A 9 -6.58 19.36 4.46
N ARG A 10 -7.57 19.84 3.68
CA ARG A 10 -8.99 19.74 4.06
C ARG A 10 -9.89 19.00 3.08
N GLU A 11 -9.57 18.96 1.79
CA GLU A 11 -10.35 18.21 0.79
C GLU A 11 -9.89 16.75 0.64
N SER A 12 -8.64 16.43 1.01
CA SER A 12 -8.09 15.06 0.95
C SER A 12 -8.72 14.09 1.97
N LEU A 13 -9.45 14.58 2.97
CA LEU A 13 -9.91 13.78 4.13
C LEU A 13 -10.98 12.73 3.77
N GLU A 14 -11.72 12.87 2.68
CA GLU A 14 -12.79 11.91 2.34
C GLU A 14 -12.27 10.67 1.60
N HIS A 15 -11.30 10.83 0.69
CA HIS A 15 -10.63 9.70 0.04
C HIS A 15 -9.58 9.04 0.96
N LEU A 16 -9.02 9.81 1.91
CA LEU A 16 -8.20 9.30 3.02
C LEU A 16 -8.93 8.21 3.83
N LYS A 17 -10.24 8.36 4.03
CA LYS A 17 -11.02 7.44 4.88
C LYS A 17 -11.05 6.01 4.35
N ASN A 18 -11.06 5.80 3.04
CA ASN A 18 -11.29 4.46 2.49
C ASN A 18 -9.99 3.67 2.25
N TYR A 19 -8.92 4.33 1.79
CA TYR A 19 -7.68 3.59 1.53
C TYR A 19 -7.05 3.07 2.82
N GLU A 20 -7.16 3.80 3.93
CA GLU A 20 -6.61 3.36 5.22
C GLU A 20 -7.34 2.13 5.73
N GLU A 21 -8.66 2.07 5.56
CA GLU A 21 -9.47 0.91 5.92
C GLU A 21 -9.14 -0.29 5.03
N ILE A 22 -9.02 -0.08 3.71
CA ILE A 22 -8.59 -1.12 2.76
C ILE A 22 -7.21 -1.64 3.15
N ALA A 23 -6.24 -0.76 3.37
CA ALA A 23 -4.88 -1.14 3.71
C ALA A 23 -4.80 -1.89 5.06
N ARG A 24 -5.59 -1.47 6.06
CA ARG A 24 -5.72 -2.19 7.34
C ARG A 24 -6.29 -3.58 7.14
N ARG A 25 -7.35 -3.71 6.35
CA ARG A 25 -7.96 -5.00 6.03
C ARG A 25 -6.98 -5.90 5.27
N VAL A 26 -6.16 -5.34 4.36
CA VAL A 26 -5.07 -6.08 3.72
C VAL A 26 -4.06 -6.55 4.76
N LYS A 27 -3.63 -5.69 5.68
CA LYS A 27 -2.71 -6.08 6.76
C LYS A 27 -3.27 -7.22 7.62
N GLU A 28 -4.55 -7.19 7.98
CA GLU A 28 -5.21 -8.27 8.70
C GLU A 28 -5.19 -9.58 7.91
N ILE A 29 -5.58 -9.55 6.63
CA ILE A 29 -5.57 -10.73 5.74
C ILE A 29 -4.17 -11.33 5.61
N VAL A 30 -3.14 -10.50 5.48
CA VAL A 30 -1.75 -10.95 5.37
C VAL A 30 -1.29 -11.51 6.72
N GLY A 31 -1.62 -10.82 7.82
CA GLY A 31 -1.28 -11.19 9.19
C GLY A 31 -1.87 -12.51 9.66
N GLU A 32 -3.02 -12.93 9.11
CA GLU A 32 -3.60 -14.25 9.37
C GLU A 32 -2.68 -15.40 8.93
N LYS A 33 -1.86 -15.18 7.89
CA LYS A 33 -1.00 -16.22 7.30
C LYS A 33 0.48 -16.00 7.60
N TYR A 34 0.91 -14.75 7.72
CA TYR A 34 2.31 -14.36 7.83
C TYR A 34 2.51 -13.44 9.04
N GLY A 35 3.37 -13.86 9.97
CA GLY A 35 3.72 -13.05 11.14
C GLY A 35 4.72 -11.93 10.81
N GLY A 36 4.66 -10.83 11.55
CA GLY A 36 5.67 -9.77 11.47
C GLY A 36 5.71 -8.99 10.15
N VAL A 37 4.65 -9.06 9.35
CA VAL A 37 4.55 -8.31 8.09
C VAL A 37 4.33 -6.82 8.35
N ARG A 38 4.98 -5.99 7.54
CA ARG A 38 4.77 -4.54 7.54
C ARG A 38 4.06 -4.15 6.26
N VAL A 39 3.02 -3.33 6.38
CA VAL A 39 2.21 -2.89 5.24
C VAL A 39 2.26 -1.38 5.18
N PHE A 40 2.57 -0.86 4.00
CA PHE A 40 2.63 0.57 3.76
C PHE A 40 1.72 0.95 2.60
N VAL A 41 1.12 2.12 2.70
CA VAL A 41 0.51 2.81 1.58
C VAL A 41 1.55 3.77 1.01
N PHE A 42 1.65 3.86 -0.30
CA PHE A 42 2.47 4.86 -0.98
C PHE A 42 1.79 5.36 -2.24
N GLY A 43 2.50 6.17 -3.03
CA GLY A 43 2.02 6.55 -4.36
C GLY A 43 1.06 7.74 -4.37
N SER A 44 0.28 7.84 -5.44
CA SER A 44 -0.53 9.04 -5.73
C SER A 44 -1.65 9.29 -4.70
N VAL A 45 -2.08 8.22 -4.00
CA VAL A 45 -3.11 8.28 -2.95
C VAL A 45 -2.70 9.13 -1.76
N LEU A 46 -1.41 9.14 -1.41
CA LEU A 46 -0.88 9.99 -0.33
C LEU A 46 -0.67 11.45 -0.77
N LYS A 47 -0.46 11.68 -2.08
CA LYS A 47 -0.21 13.02 -2.65
C LYS A 47 -1.49 13.86 -2.82
N GLY A 48 -2.65 13.34 -2.42
CA GLY A 48 -3.93 14.04 -2.48
C GLY A 48 -4.43 14.33 -3.90
N ARG A 49 -3.79 13.76 -4.92
CA ARG A 49 -4.16 13.86 -6.34
C ARG A 49 -4.93 12.61 -6.76
N VAL A 50 -5.95 12.27 -5.98
CA VAL A 50 -6.75 11.06 -6.20
C VAL A 50 -7.84 11.38 -7.22
N THR A 51 -7.82 10.71 -8.37
CA THR A 51 -8.96 10.66 -9.29
C THR A 51 -9.71 9.35 -9.07
N ALA A 52 -10.92 9.21 -9.61
CA ALA A 52 -11.67 7.95 -9.53
C ALA A 52 -10.96 6.74 -10.19
N SER A 53 -9.81 6.96 -10.82
CA SER A 53 -8.95 5.94 -11.45
C SER A 53 -7.58 5.81 -10.78
N SER A 54 -7.37 6.42 -9.61
CA SER A 54 -6.12 6.25 -8.86
C SER A 54 -6.12 4.89 -8.16
N ASP A 55 -5.09 4.08 -8.43
CA ASP A 55 -4.84 2.84 -7.71
C ASP A 55 -4.33 3.10 -6.28
N ILE A 56 -4.70 2.21 -5.35
CA ILE A 56 -4.19 2.15 -3.99
C ILE A 56 -2.92 1.30 -4.03
N ASP A 57 -1.76 1.95 -4.01
CA ASP A 57 -0.47 1.28 -4.00
C ASP A 57 -0.11 0.82 -2.58
N LEU A 58 -0.05 -0.49 -2.37
CA LEU A 58 0.39 -1.10 -1.11
C LEU A 58 1.73 -1.78 -1.26
N LEU A 59 2.63 -1.56 -0.30
CA LEU A 59 3.89 -2.27 -0.17
C LEU A 59 3.84 -3.17 1.05
N ILE A 60 3.96 -4.47 0.84
CA ILE A 60 4.08 -5.48 1.90
C ILE A 60 5.54 -5.86 2.01
N VAL A 61 6.14 -5.64 3.18
CA VAL A 61 7.52 -6.01 3.46
C VAL A 61 7.54 -7.31 4.27
N SER A 62 8.11 -8.35 3.66
CA SER A 62 8.27 -9.68 4.24
C SER A 62 9.28 -10.48 3.43
N ASP A 63 10.39 -10.86 4.05
CA ASP A 63 11.38 -11.73 3.40
C ASP A 63 10.83 -13.13 3.12
N GLU A 64 9.91 -13.62 3.95
CA GLU A 64 9.23 -14.92 3.78
C GLU A 64 8.39 -14.94 2.50
N ILE A 65 7.53 -13.93 2.31
CA ILE A 65 6.66 -13.87 1.13
C ILE A 65 7.46 -13.49 -0.11
N ALA A 66 8.35 -12.50 -0.01
CA ALA A 66 9.12 -12.00 -1.16
C ALA A 66 10.13 -13.02 -1.70
N GLY A 67 10.56 -13.98 -0.87
CA GLY A 67 11.46 -15.07 -1.28
C GLY A 67 10.86 -16.02 -2.31
N SER A 68 9.53 -16.03 -2.49
CA SER A 68 8.84 -16.93 -3.41
C SER A 68 7.81 -16.19 -4.26
N ARG A 69 8.05 -16.14 -5.58
CA ARG A 69 7.12 -15.52 -6.54
C ARG A 69 5.73 -16.15 -6.51
N ASP A 70 5.68 -17.47 -6.33
CA ASP A 70 4.43 -18.22 -6.20
C ASP A 70 3.67 -17.86 -4.91
N GLU A 71 4.35 -17.65 -3.79
CA GLU A 71 3.70 -17.22 -2.56
C GLU A 71 3.21 -15.79 -2.63
N ALA A 72 4.02 -14.87 -3.16
CA ALA A 72 3.61 -13.51 -3.41
C ALA A 72 2.37 -13.46 -4.33
N ALA A 73 2.36 -14.24 -5.41
CA ALA A 73 1.20 -14.32 -6.31
C ALA A 73 -0.06 -14.87 -5.61
N ARG A 74 0.09 -15.94 -4.81
CA ARG A 74 -1.02 -16.50 -4.02
C ARG A 74 -1.56 -15.51 -3.00
N LEU A 75 -0.68 -14.77 -2.34
CA LEU A 75 -1.09 -13.73 -1.39
C LEU A 75 -1.88 -12.63 -2.09
N LYS A 76 -1.37 -12.08 -3.20
CA LYS A 76 -2.06 -11.05 -3.97
C LYS A 76 -3.46 -11.51 -4.41
N ALA A 77 -3.56 -12.73 -4.95
CA ALA A 77 -4.84 -13.30 -5.36
C ALA A 77 -5.82 -13.47 -4.18
N SER A 78 -5.32 -13.93 -3.02
CA SER A 78 -6.13 -14.08 -1.81
C SER A 78 -6.66 -12.74 -1.31
N VAL A 79 -5.79 -11.72 -1.26
CA VAL A 79 -6.15 -10.36 -0.84
C VAL A 79 -7.19 -9.77 -1.79
N LEU A 80 -6.92 -9.77 -3.09
CA LEU A 80 -7.84 -9.21 -4.10
C LEU A 80 -9.22 -9.90 -4.05
N LYS A 81 -9.27 -11.22 -3.85
CA LYS A 81 -10.52 -11.96 -3.72
C LYS A 81 -11.33 -11.57 -2.47
N ARG A 82 -10.66 -11.26 -1.36
CA ARG A 82 -11.31 -10.90 -0.08
C ARG A 82 -11.70 -9.42 0.00
N ILE A 83 -10.92 -8.56 -0.63
CA ILE A 83 -11.17 -7.11 -0.70
C ILE A 83 -12.24 -6.80 -1.75
N GLY A 84 -12.15 -7.41 -2.93
CA GLY A 84 -13.02 -7.16 -4.07
C GLY A 84 -12.21 -6.77 -5.31
N LEU A 85 -12.53 -7.38 -6.46
CA LEU A 85 -11.83 -7.14 -7.73
C LEU A 85 -12.14 -5.77 -8.34
N GLU A 86 -13.19 -5.11 -7.87
CA GLU A 86 -13.58 -3.75 -8.25
C GLU A 86 -12.75 -2.66 -7.57
N VAL A 87 -11.97 -3.03 -6.54
CA VAL A 87 -11.09 -2.10 -5.84
C VAL A 87 -9.80 -1.96 -6.66
N PRO A 88 -9.41 -0.74 -7.07
CA PRO A 88 -8.17 -0.49 -7.81
C PRO A 88 -6.99 -0.61 -6.83
N LEU A 89 -6.56 -1.84 -6.57
CA LEU A 89 -5.56 -2.19 -5.56
C LEU A 89 -4.32 -2.80 -6.21
N GLU A 90 -3.19 -2.10 -6.11
CA GLU A 90 -1.89 -2.62 -6.56
C GLU A 90 -1.05 -3.04 -5.35
N ILE A 91 -0.68 -4.32 -5.30
CA ILE A 91 0.10 -4.88 -4.19
C ILE A 91 1.52 -5.18 -4.67
N HIS A 92 2.49 -4.56 -4.02
CA HIS A 92 3.90 -4.86 -4.12
C HIS A 92 4.32 -5.69 -2.91
N VAL A 93 5.17 -6.69 -3.14
CA VAL A 93 5.76 -7.50 -2.07
C VAL A 93 7.26 -7.36 -2.21
N ALA A 94 7.95 -7.05 -1.11
CA ALA A 94 9.37 -6.76 -1.09
C ALA A 94 10.05 -7.37 0.13
N THR A 95 11.31 -7.75 -0.05
CA THR A 95 12.25 -8.03 1.05
C THR A 95 12.60 -6.76 1.82
N GLU A 96 13.16 -6.89 3.03
CA GLU A 96 13.70 -5.74 3.78
C GLU A 96 14.80 -5.00 2.99
N LYS A 97 15.54 -5.72 2.16
CA LYS A 97 16.56 -5.14 1.27
C LYS A 97 15.93 -4.32 0.15
N GLU A 98 14.90 -4.85 -0.51
CA GLU A 98 14.18 -4.15 -1.58
C GLU A 98 13.41 -2.95 -1.01
N PHE A 99 12.84 -3.08 0.19
CA PHE A 99 12.20 -1.96 0.89
C PHE A 99 13.13 -0.75 1.01
N LYS A 100 14.38 -0.95 1.43
CA LYS A 100 15.40 0.13 1.47
C LYS A 100 15.68 0.74 0.10
N TRP A 101 15.50 -0.01 -0.98
CA TRP A 101 15.61 0.52 -2.33
C TRP A 101 14.38 1.35 -2.70
N TYR A 102 13.17 0.87 -2.40
CA TYR A 102 11.91 1.62 -2.57
C TYR A 102 11.93 2.98 -1.86
N LEU A 103 12.46 3.05 -0.63
CA LEU A 103 12.60 4.30 0.14
C LEU A 103 13.42 5.39 -0.56
N LYS A 104 14.22 5.05 -1.59
CA LYS A 104 14.97 6.03 -2.38
C LYS A 104 14.15 6.71 -3.47
N PHE A 105 13.02 6.12 -3.86
CA PHE A 105 12.18 6.56 -4.98
C PHE A 105 10.78 6.99 -4.53
N ILE A 106 10.36 6.58 -3.34
CA ILE A 106 9.08 6.96 -2.76
C ILE A 106 9.26 8.23 -1.92
N ASP A 107 8.59 9.30 -2.32
CA ASP A 107 8.59 10.57 -1.55
C ASP A 107 7.71 10.48 -0.29
N ASP A 108 6.56 9.81 -0.39
CA ASP A 108 5.54 9.71 0.67
C ASP A 108 5.21 8.24 0.92
N LEU A 109 5.36 7.81 2.18
CA LEU A 109 5.10 6.45 2.63
C LEU A 109 4.39 6.50 3.98
N LYS A 110 3.30 5.75 4.14
CA LYS A 110 2.56 5.63 5.40
C LYS A 110 2.50 4.16 5.83
N GLU A 111 3.12 3.84 6.96
CA GLU A 111 2.96 2.52 7.59
C GLU A 111 1.56 2.41 8.17
N ILE A 112 0.94 1.23 8.02
CA ILE A 112 -0.38 0.93 8.54
C ILE A 112 -0.21 0.08 9.79
N ASP A 113 -0.80 0.53 10.89
CA ASP A 113 -0.90 -0.19 12.16
C ASP A 113 -1.98 -1.29 12.14
#